data_AF-A0A4Z2IW12-F1
#
_entry.id   AF-A0A4Z2IW12-F1
#
_cell.length_a   1.000
_cell.length_b   1.000
_cell.length_c   1.000
_cell.angle_alpha   90.00
_cell.angle_beta   90.00
_cell.angle_gamma   90.00
#
_symmetry.space_group_name_H-M   'P 1'
#
loop_
_entity.id
_entity.type
_entity.pdbx_description
1 polymer ?
#
loop_
_entity_poly.entity_id
_entity_poly.type
_entity_poly.pdbx_seq_one_letter_code
_entity_poly.pdbx_strand_id
1 'polypeptide(L)'
;MWNYMNSKQPSVFVKSTEEGIARVVNSKYAFLMESTMNEYYRGLNCNLTKIGGLLDTKGYGIGMPLGSPFRDELTLAILQLQENNRLEILKRRWWEGGQCPKEEDHRAKGLGMENIGGIFVVLICGLIIAVFVAIMEFVWSTRHSTEIDEVCPHTCPRRPHRHTPVGYHGIPPFFGFCCFCV
;
A
#
# COMPACT_ATOMS: atom_id res chain seq x y z
N MET A 1 28.41 -11.36 -7.78
CA MET A 1 27.94 -10.43 -8.84
C MET A 1 29.06 -10.08 -9.83
N TRP A 2 30.17 -9.48 -9.39
CA TRP A 2 31.23 -9.00 -10.28
C TRP A 2 31.88 -10.11 -11.14
N ASN A 3 32.29 -11.24 -10.54
CA ASN A 3 32.87 -12.38 -11.28
C ASN A 3 31.98 -12.86 -12.43
N TYR A 4 30.65 -12.88 -12.22
CA TYR A 4 29.69 -13.26 -13.25
C TYR A 4 29.68 -12.26 -14.41
N MET A 5 29.61 -10.96 -14.12
CA MET A 5 29.67 -9.90 -15.14
C MET A 5 30.99 -9.93 -15.92
N ASN A 6 32.11 -10.16 -15.23
CA ASN A 6 33.44 -10.21 -15.84
C ASN A 6 33.65 -11.43 -16.75
N SER A 7 32.95 -12.54 -16.48
CA SER A 7 33.08 -13.78 -17.28
C SER A 7 32.29 -13.79 -18.59
N LYS A 8 31.39 -12.82 -18.83
CA LYS A 8 30.49 -12.82 -20.01
C LYS A 8 31.17 -12.23 -21.24
N GLN A 9 30.97 -12.89 -22.39
CA GLN A 9 31.35 -12.39 -23.72
C GLN A 9 30.10 -12.26 -24.60
N PRO A 10 29.86 -11.11 -25.26
CA PRO A 10 30.65 -9.88 -25.23
C PRO A 10 30.59 -9.14 -23.88
N SER A 11 31.55 -8.25 -23.62
CA SER A 11 31.66 -7.56 -22.32
C SER A 11 30.39 -6.79 -21.97
N VAL A 12 29.91 -6.97 -20.74
CA VAL A 12 28.75 -6.24 -20.23
C VAL A 12 29.12 -4.83 -19.75
N PHE A 13 30.40 -4.56 -19.47
CA PHE A 13 30.86 -3.26 -19.03
C PHE A 13 30.81 -2.22 -20.16
N VAL A 14 30.44 -1.00 -19.78
CA VAL A 14 30.43 0.19 -20.63
C VAL A 14 31.49 1.17 -20.13
N LYS A 15 32.03 2.01 -21.02
CA LYS A 15 33.11 2.94 -20.65
C LYS A 15 32.58 4.26 -20.09
N SER A 16 31.40 4.67 -20.53
CA SER A 16 30.75 5.90 -20.10
C SER A 16 29.30 5.68 -19.67
N THR A 17 28.80 6.59 -18.85
CA THR A 17 27.41 6.60 -18.39
C THR A 17 26.44 6.79 -19.56
N GLU A 18 26.76 7.67 -20.51
CA GLU A 18 25.93 7.96 -21.68
C GLU A 18 25.79 6.73 -22.59
N GLU A 19 26.89 6.00 -22.78
CA GLU A 19 26.89 4.73 -23.53
C GLU A 19 26.02 3.69 -22.81
N GLY A 20 26.14 3.59 -21.48
CA GLY A 20 25.29 2.75 -20.65
C GLY A 20 23.81 3.05 -20.83
N ILE A 21 23.43 4.31 -20.74
CA ILE A 21 22.04 4.77 -20.88
C ILE A 21 21.52 4.51 -22.29
N ALA A 22 22.29 4.87 -23.32
CA ALA A 22 21.92 4.58 -24.71
C ALA A 22 21.73 3.08 -24.95
N ARG A 23 22.56 2.23 -24.35
CA ARG A 23 22.43 0.77 -24.45
C ARG A 23 21.17 0.24 -23.76
N VAL A 24 20.79 0.80 -22.60
CA VAL A 24 19.53 0.46 -21.91
C VAL A 24 18.32 0.81 -22.76
N VAL A 25 18.32 1.98 -23.40
CA VAL A 25 17.17 2.43 -24.22
C VAL A 25 17.03 1.60 -25.49
N ASN A 26 18.15 1.27 -26.16
CA ASN A 26 18.12 0.61 -27.47
C ASN A 26 18.09 -0.93 -27.40
N SER A 27 18.36 -1.54 -26.24
CA SER A 27 18.51 -3.00 -26.12
C SER A 27 18.01 -3.54 -24.78
N LYS A 28 17.86 -4.87 -24.66
CA LYS A 28 17.48 -5.54 -23.40
C LYS A 28 18.66 -5.58 -22.44
N TYR A 29 19.08 -4.43 -21.93
CA TYR A 29 20.21 -4.26 -21.04
C TYR A 29 19.78 -3.56 -19.75
N ALA A 30 20.26 -4.03 -18.60
CA ALA A 30 20.07 -3.38 -17.31
C ALA A 30 21.38 -2.73 -16.89
N PHE A 31 21.32 -1.44 -16.55
CA PHE A 31 22.49 -0.69 -16.12
C PHE A 31 22.40 -0.38 -14.63
N LEU A 32 23.48 -0.68 -13.91
CA LEU A 32 23.61 -0.39 -12.49
C LEU A 32 24.37 0.91 -12.32
N MET A 33 23.74 1.89 -11.68
CA MET A 33 24.29 3.21 -11.41
C MET A 33 23.76 3.71 -10.08
N GLU A 34 24.38 4.76 -9.54
CA GLU A 34 23.92 5.44 -8.34
C GLU A 34 22.48 5.94 -8.46
N SER A 35 21.77 5.93 -7.33
CA SER A 35 20.36 6.34 -7.24
C SER A 35 20.11 7.79 -7.66
N THR A 36 20.98 8.72 -7.29
CA THR A 36 20.89 10.16 -7.61
C THR A 36 20.96 10.42 -9.11
N MET A 37 21.90 9.75 -9.78
CA MET A 37 22.10 9.82 -11.22
C MET A 37 20.94 9.14 -11.97
N ASN A 38 20.43 8.02 -11.45
CA ASN A 38 19.25 7.37 -12.01
C ASN A 38 18.01 8.28 -11.93
N GLU A 39 17.78 8.94 -10.79
CA GLU A 39 16.69 9.91 -10.62
C GLU A 39 16.81 11.07 -11.63
N TYR A 40 18.03 11.57 -11.85
CA TYR A 40 18.32 12.62 -12.83
C TYR A 40 17.95 12.20 -14.27
N TYR A 41 18.53 11.11 -14.77
CA TYR A 41 18.32 10.68 -16.15
C TYR A 41 16.89 10.20 -16.42
N ARG A 42 16.21 9.64 -15.42
CA ARG A 42 14.78 9.31 -15.51
C ARG A 42 13.92 10.57 -15.62
N GLY A 43 14.29 11.65 -14.94
CA GLY A 43 13.62 12.95 -15.10
C GLY A 43 13.75 13.51 -16.52
N LEU A 44 14.88 13.23 -17.20
CA LEU A 44 15.13 13.67 -18.57
C LEU A 44 14.51 12.74 -19.63
N ASN A 45 14.47 11.43 -19.39
CA ASN A 45 14.00 10.43 -20.35
C ASN A 45 12.93 9.52 -19.71
N CYS A 46 11.68 9.67 -20.15
CA CYS A 46 10.55 8.96 -19.54
C CYS A 46 10.49 7.47 -19.92
N ASN A 47 11.31 7.03 -20.88
CA ASN A 47 11.43 5.63 -21.27
C ASN A 47 12.29 4.82 -20.27
N LEU A 48 13.02 5.50 -19.38
CA LEU A 48 13.83 4.86 -18.36
C LEU A 48 12.98 4.57 -17.12
N THR A 49 13.13 3.37 -16.56
CA THR A 49 12.42 2.97 -15.34
C THR A 49 13.41 2.41 -14.32
N LYS A 50 13.22 2.78 -13.05
CA LYS A 50 13.99 2.22 -11.94
C LYS A 50 13.36 0.89 -11.55
N ILE A 51 14.16 -0.17 -11.54
CA ILE A 51 13.74 -1.50 -11.10
C ILE A 51 14.42 -1.81 -9.76
N GLY A 52 13.64 -2.20 -8.76
CA GLY A 52 14.14 -2.63 -7.46
C GLY A 52 14.49 -1.49 -6.49
N GLY A 53 15.05 -1.88 -5.34
CA GLY A 53 15.47 -1.00 -4.25
C GLY A 53 16.89 -0.45 -4.41
N LEU A 54 17.37 0.23 -3.37
CA LEU A 54 18.79 0.61 -3.30
C LEU A 54 19.59 -0.63 -2.89
N LEU A 55 20.70 -0.89 -3.59
CA LEU A 55 21.62 -1.99 -3.24
C LEU A 55 22.51 -1.61 -2.07
N ASP A 56 22.83 -0.32 -1.94
CA ASP A 56 23.71 0.24 -0.93
C ASP A 56 23.36 1.71 -0.72
N THR A 57 23.66 2.23 0.47
CA THR A 57 23.51 3.65 0.81
C THR A 57 24.89 4.26 0.94
N LYS A 58 25.31 4.94 -0.14
CA LYS A 58 26.55 5.73 -0.18
C LYS A 58 26.22 7.21 -0.23
N GLY A 59 27.13 8.03 0.27
CA GLY A 59 27.02 9.49 0.27
C GLY A 59 28.25 10.13 -0.36
N TYR A 60 28.06 11.32 -0.94
CA TYR A 60 29.16 12.14 -1.45
C TYR A 60 29.80 12.94 -0.32
N GLY A 61 31.11 13.15 -0.42
CA GLY A 61 31.89 13.96 0.52
C GLY A 61 32.98 14.74 -0.20
N ILE A 62 33.45 15.81 0.44
CA ILE A 62 34.55 16.63 -0.07
C ILE A 62 35.85 16.12 0.55
N GLY A 63 36.75 15.63 -0.31
CA GLY A 63 38.07 15.16 0.09
C GLY A 63 39.08 16.31 0.22
N MET A 64 39.91 16.27 1.26
CA MET A 64 40.94 17.26 1.55
C MET A 64 42.18 16.58 2.12
N PRO A 65 43.39 17.16 1.90
CA PRO A 65 44.62 16.55 2.38
C PRO A 65 44.64 16.44 3.91
N LEU A 66 45.34 15.42 4.40
CA LEU A 66 45.56 15.24 5.84
C LEU A 66 46.23 16.49 6.43
N GLY A 67 45.74 16.94 7.58
CA GLY A 67 46.27 18.13 8.26
C GLY A 67 45.84 19.47 7.67
N SER A 68 44.91 19.51 6.71
CA SER A 68 44.37 20.79 6.23
C SER A 68 43.72 21.58 7.39
N PRO A 69 43.95 22.90 7.51
CA PRO A 69 43.29 23.72 8.53
C PRO A 69 41.80 23.97 8.22
N PHE A 70 41.37 23.80 6.96
CA PHE A 70 40.00 24.08 6.52
C PHE A 70 39.02 22.94 6.78
N ARG A 71 39.50 21.81 7.31
CA ARG A 71 38.67 20.60 7.47
C ARG A 71 37.45 20.84 8.33
N ASP A 72 37.68 21.44 9.48
CA ASP A 72 36.65 21.62 10.50
C ASP A 72 35.69 22.73 10.09
N GLU A 73 36.21 23.81 9.49
CA GLU A 73 35.41 24.93 8.99
C GLU A 73 34.45 24.51 7.87
N LEU A 74 34.92 23.74 6.86
CA LEU A 74 34.04 23.22 5.80
C LEU A 74 33.00 22.25 6.36
N THR A 75 33.40 21.40 7.31
CA THR A 75 32.48 20.44 7.92
C THR A 75 31.35 21.18 8.63
N LEU A 76 31.68 22.21 9.43
CA LEU A 76 30.68 23.04 10.10
C LEU A 76 29.76 23.77 9.10
N ALA A 77 30.33 24.32 8.02
CA ALA A 77 29.55 24.99 6.98
C ALA A 77 28.55 24.04 6.30
N ILE A 78 28.94 22.79 6.01
CA ILE A 78 28.04 21.78 5.44
C ILE A 78 26.91 21.43 6.41
N LEU A 79 27.22 21.28 7.69
CA LEU A 79 26.20 21.03 8.73
C LEU A 79 25.19 22.19 8.81
N GLN A 80 25.66 23.44 8.76
CA GLN A 80 24.78 24.61 8.71
C GLN A 80 23.91 24.63 7.45
N LEU A 81 24.43 24.21 6.29
CA LEU A 81 23.63 24.11 5.07
C LEU A 81 22.55 23.02 5.15
N GLN A 82 22.83 21.91 5.84
CA GLN A 82 21.87 20.85 6.13
C GLN A 82 20.79 21.31 7.09
N GLU A 83 21.18 21.94 8.21
CA GLU A 83 20.26 22.48 9.22
C GLU A 83 19.31 23.52 8.62
N ASN A 84 19.82 24.41 7.77
CA ASN A 84 19.02 25.42 7.06
C ASN A 84 18.25 24.86 5.86
N ASN A 85 18.29 23.54 5.63
CA ASN A 85 17.64 22.86 4.50
C ASN A 85 18.02 23.41 3.11
N ARG A 86 19.18 24.06 2.99
CA ARG A 86 19.64 24.70 1.74
C ARG A 86 20.01 23.66 0.69
N LEU A 87 20.54 22.52 1.12
CA LEU A 87 20.89 21.41 0.23
C LEU A 87 19.65 20.83 -0.47
N GLU A 88 18.52 20.71 0.22
CA GLU A 88 17.28 20.22 -0.37
C GLU A 88 16.72 21.21 -1.40
N ILE A 89 16.79 22.52 -1.11
CA ILE A 89 16.40 23.57 -2.08
C ILE A 89 17.27 23.49 -3.34
N LEU A 90 18.58 23.28 -3.18
CA LEU A 90 19.49 23.10 -4.29
C LEU A 90 19.17 21.82 -5.07
N LYS A 91 18.97 20.69 -4.38
CA LYS A 91 18.57 19.44 -5.01
C LYS A 91 17.33 19.64 -5.88
N ARG A 92 16.28 20.23 -5.31
CA ARG A 92 15.04 20.53 -6.03
C ARG A 92 15.29 21.42 -7.23
N ARG A 93 16.02 22.53 -7.06
CA ARG A 93 16.33 23.44 -8.17
C ARG A 93 17.03 22.75 -9.35
N TRP A 94 17.93 21.81 -9.08
CA TRP A 94 18.72 21.14 -10.12
C TRP A 94 18.07 19.86 -10.68
N TRP A 95 17.17 19.21 -9.93
CA TRP A 95 16.47 17.99 -10.36
C TRP A 95 15.01 18.23 -10.80
N GLU A 96 14.35 19.29 -10.32
CA GLU A 96 12.99 19.68 -10.72
C GLU A 96 13.03 20.47 -12.04
N GLY A 97 13.25 19.75 -13.14
CA GLY A 97 13.23 20.33 -14.50
C GLY A 97 12.96 19.31 -15.60
N GLY A 98 12.68 18.05 -15.25
CA GLY A 98 12.37 17.00 -16.21
C GLY A 98 11.06 17.27 -16.94
N GLN A 99 11.05 17.04 -18.26
CA GLN A 99 9.83 17.14 -19.08
C GLN A 99 8.89 15.93 -18.92
N CYS A 100 9.28 14.93 -18.14
CA CYS A 100 8.41 13.78 -17.91
C CYS A 100 7.21 14.18 -17.07
N PRO A 101 5.97 13.82 -17.49
CA PRO A 101 4.84 13.90 -16.59
C PRO A 101 5.24 13.12 -15.35
N LYS A 102 5.08 13.74 -14.16
CA LYS A 102 5.22 13.01 -12.91
C LYS A 102 4.31 11.80 -13.06
N GLU A 103 4.93 10.63 -13.15
CA GLU A 103 4.23 9.37 -13.26
C GLU A 103 3.32 9.36 -12.03
N GLU A 104 2.03 9.66 -12.26
CA GLU A 104 1.00 9.40 -11.27
C GLU A 104 1.22 7.94 -10.97
N ASP A 105 1.70 7.64 -9.76
CA ASP A 105 2.02 6.30 -9.31
C ASP A 105 0.94 5.37 -9.87
N HIS A 106 1.26 4.62 -10.94
CA HIS A 106 0.39 3.58 -11.44
C HIS A 106 0.29 2.44 -10.41
N ARG A 107 0.98 2.58 -9.28
CA ARG A 107 0.86 1.81 -8.05
C ARG A 107 -0.16 2.39 -7.05
N ALA A 108 -0.56 3.65 -7.18
CA ALA A 108 -1.57 4.33 -6.36
C ALA A 108 -2.91 4.54 -7.07
N LYS A 109 -3.05 4.15 -8.35
CA LYS A 109 -4.36 3.87 -8.95
C LYS A 109 -4.91 2.57 -8.34
N GLY A 110 -5.59 2.68 -7.20
CA GLY A 110 -6.55 1.65 -6.77
C GLY A 110 -6.27 0.89 -5.47
N LEU A 111 -5.75 1.51 -4.41
CA LEU A 111 -5.97 0.99 -3.05
C LEU A 111 -7.11 1.72 -2.30
N GLY A 112 -7.81 2.65 -2.95
CA GLY A 112 -8.80 3.52 -2.30
C GLY A 112 -10.28 3.23 -2.58
N MET A 113 -10.62 2.44 -3.61
CA MET A 113 -12.03 2.20 -3.97
C MET A 113 -12.38 0.71 -4.15
N GLU A 114 -11.47 -0.12 -4.66
CA GLU A 114 -11.76 -1.54 -4.88
C GLU A 114 -11.82 -2.32 -3.55
N ASN A 115 -10.93 -2.00 -2.61
CA ASN A 115 -10.90 -2.65 -1.29
C ASN A 115 -12.01 -2.16 -0.33
N ILE A 116 -12.48 -0.91 -0.50
CA ILE A 116 -13.60 -0.35 0.28
C ILE A 116 -14.96 -0.82 -0.27
N GLY A 117 -15.04 -1.16 -1.56
CA GLY A 117 -16.24 -1.68 -2.20
C GLY A 117 -16.74 -2.99 -1.57
N GLY A 118 -15.84 -3.86 -1.13
CA GLY A 118 -16.19 -5.14 -0.50
C GLY A 118 -17.03 -4.99 0.77
N ILE A 119 -16.72 -4.00 1.62
CA ILE A 119 -17.47 -3.74 2.86
C ILE A 119 -18.90 -3.28 2.55
N PHE A 120 -19.09 -2.40 1.56
CA PHE A 120 -20.41 -1.90 1.20
C PHE A 120 -21.32 -2.99 0.63
N VAL A 121 -20.75 -3.90 -0.18
CA VAL A 121 -21.49 -5.05 -0.74
C VAL A 121 -21.95 -6.01 0.35
N VAL A 122 -21.08 -6.35 1.31
CA VAL A 122 -21.43 -7.25 2.42
C VAL A 122 -22.54 -6.64 3.29
N LEU A 123 -22.49 -5.33 3.54
CA LEU A 123 -23.53 -4.63 4.31
C LEU A 123 -24.90 -4.67 3.61
N ILE A 124 -24.96 -4.42 2.29
CA ILE A 124 -26.22 -4.49 1.54
C ILE A 124 -26.77 -5.92 1.52
N CYS A 125 -25.92 -6.91 1.24
CA CYS A 125 -26.35 -8.31 1.24
C CYS A 125 -26.85 -8.75 2.61
N GLY A 126 -26.16 -8.37 3.69
CA GLY A 126 -26.57 -8.67 5.05
C GLY A 126 -27.93 -8.05 5.41
N LEU A 127 -28.19 -6.81 4.98
CA LEU A 127 -29.47 -6.14 5.20
C LEU A 127 -30.63 -6.86 4.49
N ILE A 128 -30.42 -7.26 3.22
CA ILE A 128 -31.45 -7.97 2.45
C ILE A 128 -31.79 -9.31 3.12
N ILE A 129 -30.78 -10.08 3.52
CA ILE A 129 -30.98 -11.39 4.18
C ILE A 129 -31.74 -11.21 5.50
N ALA A 130 -31.37 -10.21 6.31
CA ALA A 130 -32.03 -9.92 7.58
C ALA A 130 -33.52 -9.59 7.38
N VAL A 131 -33.86 -8.79 6.36
CA VAL A 131 -35.25 -8.47 6.02
C VAL A 131 -36.02 -9.71 5.59
N PHE A 132 -35.42 -10.58 4.77
CA PHE A 132 -36.07 -11.84 4.36
C PHE A 132 -36.34 -12.78 5.53
N VAL A 133 -35.38 -12.92 6.46
CA VAL A 133 -35.55 -13.73 7.68
C VAL A 133 -36.68 -13.17 8.54
N ALA A 134 -36.72 -11.84 8.75
CA ALA A 134 -37.78 -11.19 9.53
C ALA A 134 -39.18 -11.41 8.91
N ILE A 135 -39.29 -11.35 7.57
CA ILE A 135 -40.56 -11.63 6.88
C ILE A 135 -40.95 -13.11 7.02
N MET A 136 -39.99 -14.03 6.86
CA MET A 136 -40.20 -15.48 7.03
C MET A 136 -40.67 -15.81 8.45
N GLU A 137 -40.01 -15.27 9.48
CA GLU A 137 -40.43 -15.45 10.87
C GLU A 137 -41.80 -14.84 11.14
N PHE A 138 -42.10 -13.66 10.58
CA PHE A 138 -43.41 -13.03 10.74
C PHE A 138 -44.52 -13.88 10.13
N VAL A 139 -44.31 -14.44 8.93
CA VAL A 139 -45.30 -15.30 8.26
C VAL A 139 -45.44 -16.62 9.01
N TRP A 140 -44.34 -17.24 9.45
CA TRP A 140 -44.38 -18.49 10.20
C TRP A 140 -45.06 -18.30 11.57
N SER A 141 -44.72 -17.24 12.30
CA SER A 141 -45.35 -16.88 13.57
C SER A 141 -46.85 -16.61 13.41
N THR A 142 -47.24 -15.81 12.41
CA THR A 142 -48.67 -15.54 12.14
C THR A 142 -49.44 -16.81 11.77
N ARG A 143 -48.84 -17.72 10.98
CA ARG A 143 -49.43 -19.01 10.59
C ARG A 143 -49.52 -19.99 11.75
N HIS A 144 -48.52 -20.03 12.62
CA HIS A 144 -48.50 -20.94 13.78
C HIS A 144 -49.39 -20.43 14.92
N SER A 145 -49.54 -19.11 15.09
CA SER A 145 -50.53 -18.52 16.01
C SER A 145 -51.98 -18.82 15.60
N THR A 146 -52.24 -19.28 14.37
CA THR A 146 -53.59 -19.73 13.96
C THR A 146 -53.92 -21.16 14.43
N GLU A 147 -52.95 -21.93 14.94
CA GLU A 147 -53.16 -23.24 15.57
C GLU A 147 -53.19 -23.19 17.11
N ILE A 148 -52.95 -22.01 17.72
CA ILE A 148 -53.05 -21.81 19.18
C ILE A 148 -54.18 -20.83 19.49
N ASP A 149 -55.39 -21.11 18.98
CA ASP A 149 -56.63 -20.46 19.44
C ASP A 149 -57.74 -21.49 19.77
N GLU A 150 -57.34 -22.67 20.25
CA GLU A 150 -58.23 -23.56 21.01
C GLU A 150 -57.56 -24.01 22.33
N VAL A 151 -57.31 -23.07 23.24
CA VAL A 151 -57.52 -23.22 24.71
C VAL A 151 -57.61 -21.81 25.32
N CYS A 152 -58.84 -21.28 25.46
CA CYS A 152 -59.15 -20.13 26.34
C CYS A 152 -58.98 -20.52 27.84
N PRO A 153 -59.28 -19.68 28.85
CA PRO A 153 -59.28 -18.22 29.01
C PRO A 153 -58.53 -17.77 30.30
N HIS A 154 -58.49 -16.45 30.54
CA HIS A 154 -58.27 -15.75 31.81
C HIS A 154 -56.87 -15.18 32.14
N THR A 155 -56.91 -13.85 32.29
CA THR A 155 -56.03 -12.98 33.09
C THR A 155 -54.64 -12.65 32.54
N CYS A 156 -54.56 -11.54 31.80
CA CYS A 156 -53.40 -10.64 31.90
C CYS A 156 -53.45 -9.88 33.23
N PRO A 157 -52.29 -9.74 33.91
CA PRO A 157 -51.87 -8.39 34.27
C PRO A 157 -50.41 -8.09 33.88
N ARG A 158 -50.12 -6.79 33.78
CA ARG A 158 -48.90 -6.17 33.25
C ARG A 158 -47.62 -6.36 34.10
N ARG A 159 -46.48 -6.11 33.42
CA ARG A 159 -45.14 -5.61 33.87
C ARG A 159 -44.13 -6.70 34.31
N PRO A 160 -42.82 -6.38 34.46
CA PRO A 160 -41.94 -5.35 33.86
C PRO A 160 -40.62 -5.95 33.29
N HIS A 161 -39.72 -5.09 32.79
CA HIS A 161 -38.27 -5.32 32.67
C HIS A 161 -37.72 -6.33 33.70
N ARG A 162 -36.87 -7.27 33.25
CA ARG A 162 -35.45 -7.41 33.67
C ARG A 162 -34.92 -8.87 33.63
N HIS A 163 -33.66 -8.96 33.16
CA HIS A 163 -32.66 -10.02 33.31
C HIS A 163 -32.84 -11.37 32.60
N THR A 164 -31.83 -11.64 31.77
CA THR A 164 -31.35 -12.96 31.34
C THR A 164 -31.26 -13.95 32.52
N PRO A 165 -31.41 -15.25 32.25
CA PRO A 165 -30.19 -16.05 32.09
C PRO A 165 -30.24 -17.08 30.95
N VAL A 166 -29.02 -17.36 30.48
CA VAL A 166 -28.51 -18.59 29.85
C VAL A 166 -29.50 -19.76 29.78
N GLY A 167 -29.76 -20.21 28.55
CA GLY A 167 -30.48 -21.44 28.23
C GLY A 167 -30.26 -21.83 26.78
N TYR A 168 -29.05 -22.29 26.46
CA TYR A 168 -28.77 -23.00 25.23
C TYR A 168 -29.59 -24.30 25.21
N HIS A 169 -30.68 -24.35 24.45
CA HIS A 169 -31.18 -25.59 23.84
C HIS A 169 -32.22 -25.25 22.77
N GLY A 170 -31.84 -25.42 21.50
CA GLY A 170 -32.75 -25.24 20.37
C GLY A 170 -32.07 -24.76 19.09
N ILE A 171 -30.97 -25.40 18.69
CA ILE A 171 -30.34 -25.21 17.38
C ILE A 171 -31.00 -26.21 16.41
N PRO A 172 -31.74 -25.80 15.36
CA PRO A 172 -31.93 -26.64 14.19
C PRO A 172 -30.62 -26.66 13.38
N PRO A 173 -30.13 -27.82 12.92
CA PRO A 173 -28.78 -27.96 12.41
C PRO A 173 -28.72 -27.68 10.91
N PHE A 174 -28.89 -26.43 10.47
CA PHE A 174 -28.54 -26.04 9.10
C PHE A 174 -28.17 -24.57 9.06
N PHE A 175 -26.90 -24.26 9.33
CA PHE A 175 -26.12 -23.21 8.67
C PHE A 175 -24.71 -23.24 9.28
N GLY A 176 -24.01 -24.34 8.98
CA GLY A 176 -22.55 -24.32 9.00
C GLY A 176 -22.06 -23.41 7.88
N PHE A 177 -20.91 -22.77 8.13
CA PHE A 177 -20.18 -21.82 7.28
C PHE A 177 -20.61 -20.35 7.40
N CYS A 178 -19.93 -19.64 8.31
CA CYS A 178 -18.92 -18.64 7.96
C CYS A 178 -18.72 -17.67 9.13
N CYS A 179 -17.98 -18.11 10.14
CA CYS A 179 -17.25 -17.18 11.00
C CYS A 179 -15.78 -17.30 10.59
N PHE A 180 -15.43 -16.67 9.47
CA PHE A 180 -14.05 -16.33 9.19
C PHE A 180 -13.79 -14.99 9.87
N CYS A 181 -12.75 -14.98 10.71
CA CYS A 181 -12.17 -13.83 11.39
C CYS A 181 -12.25 -12.51 10.61
N VAL A 182 -12.63 -11.46 11.33
CA VAL A 182 -11.97 -10.15 11.28
C VAL A 182 -11.32 -9.92 12.63
#